data_AF-A0A522DHJ9-F1
#
_entry.id   AF-A0A522DHJ9-F1
#
_cell.length_a   1.000
_cell.length_b   1.000
_cell.length_c   1.000
_cell.angle_alpha   90.00
_cell.angle_beta   90.00
_cell.angle_gamma   90.00
#
_symmetry.space_group_name_H-M   'P 1'
#
loop_
_entity.id
_entity.type
_entity.pdbx_description
1 polymer ?
#
loop_
_entity_poly.entity_id
_entity_poly.type
_entity_poly.pdbx_seq_one_letter_code
_entity_poly.pdbx_strand_id
1 'polypeptide(L)'
;MRTLFRTAIAMVLVVVPAAALTGCDVLAPTRNADGHIAHTMMLSATDMVVDDCFTFTNPSDVSQAQVTPCNQPHALRVIGQGRLSEERVALDGGLQTALAAACKNDFAAFRASHPGIRKLQFIVSTRQQGGETVTLYSCVSTDRVGAA
;
A
#
# COMPACT_ATOMS: atom_id res chain seq x y z
N MET A 1 47.76 20.11 57.20
CA MET A 1 46.90 21.31 57.22
C MET A 1 46.49 21.65 55.79
N ARG A 2 45.16 21.70 55.51
CA ARG A 2 44.49 22.54 54.48
C ARG A 2 44.89 22.31 52.99
N THR A 3 44.04 22.04 52.01
CA THR A 3 42.57 22.08 51.91
C THR A 3 42.16 21.37 50.59
N LEU A 4 40.98 20.74 50.63
CA LEU A 4 40.11 20.34 49.52
C LEU A 4 39.98 21.42 48.41
N PHE A 5 39.73 20.99 47.16
CA PHE A 5 38.96 21.61 46.05
C PHE A 5 39.54 21.08 44.71
N ARG A 6 38.83 20.68 43.66
CA ARG A 6 37.41 20.55 43.33
C ARG A 6 37.39 19.74 42.01
N THR A 7 36.53 18.74 41.96
CA THR A 7 35.90 18.12 40.78
C THR A 7 36.00 18.89 39.46
N ALA A 8 36.55 18.26 38.41
CA ALA A 8 36.42 18.70 37.01
C ALA A 8 35.84 17.56 36.14
N ILE A 9 34.51 17.55 36.11
CA ILE A 9 33.55 17.20 35.05
C ILE A 9 34.13 16.47 33.81
N ALA A 10 33.74 15.21 33.68
CA ALA A 10 33.74 14.47 32.42
C ALA A 10 32.62 15.03 31.51
N MET A 11 32.98 15.55 30.34
CA MET A 11 32.01 15.90 29.29
C MET A 11 32.09 14.85 28.18
N VAL A 12 31.03 14.05 28.13
CA VAL A 12 30.72 13.04 27.12
C VAL A 12 30.27 13.77 25.84
N LEU A 13 31.03 13.60 24.75
CA LEU A 13 30.60 13.97 23.40
C LEU A 13 30.32 12.68 22.62
N VAL A 14 29.11 12.14 22.76
CA VAL A 14 28.60 11.13 21.83
C VAL A 14 28.12 11.87 20.59
N VAL A 15 28.98 11.89 19.57
CA VAL A 15 28.59 12.30 18.22
C VAL A 15 27.74 11.18 17.64
N VAL A 16 26.42 11.38 17.59
CA VAL A 16 25.47 10.50 16.91
C VAL A 16 25.39 10.94 15.44
N PRO A 17 25.86 10.17 14.46
CA PRO A 17 25.58 10.46 13.06
C PRO A 17 24.19 9.88 12.72
N ALA A 18 23.13 10.65 12.95
CA ALA A 18 21.75 10.28 12.60
C ALA A 18 21.22 11.07 11.39
N ALA A 19 21.97 11.10 10.28
CA ALA A 19 21.51 11.77 9.06
C ALA A 19 22.18 11.21 7.80
N ALA A 20 21.75 10.03 7.33
CA ALA A 20 22.13 9.53 6.01
C ALA A 20 21.12 8.54 5.39
N LEU A 21 19.81 8.70 5.64
CA LEU A 21 18.77 7.87 5.01
C LEU A 21 17.81 8.68 4.11
N THR A 22 18.23 9.83 3.59
CA THR A 22 17.46 10.63 2.62
C THR A 22 17.86 10.25 1.19
N GLY A 23 17.45 9.07 0.70
CA GLY A 23 18.00 8.53 -0.55
C GLY A 23 17.05 7.84 -1.52
N CYS A 24 15.75 7.70 -1.24
CA CYS A 24 14.85 6.92 -2.12
C CYS A 24 13.52 7.59 -2.49
N ASP A 25 13.27 8.87 -2.14
CA ASP A 25 11.95 9.50 -2.31
C ASP A 25 11.64 10.06 -3.71
N VAL A 26 12.60 10.09 -4.64
CA VAL A 26 12.40 10.78 -5.93
C VAL A 26 11.51 9.98 -6.92
N LEU A 27 11.25 8.69 -6.66
CA LEU A 27 10.48 7.82 -7.57
C LEU A 27 9.10 7.41 -7.02
N ALA A 28 8.77 7.78 -5.78
CA ALA A 28 7.47 7.44 -5.21
C ALA A 28 6.41 8.51 -5.54
N PRO A 29 5.13 8.12 -5.74
CA PRO A 29 4.05 9.09 -5.86
C PRO A 29 3.99 10.01 -4.64
N THR A 30 3.73 11.30 -4.87
CA THR A 30 3.58 12.29 -3.79
C THR A 30 2.35 11.95 -2.95
N ARG A 31 2.60 11.54 -1.71
CA ARG A 31 1.58 11.24 -0.70
C ARG A 31 1.59 12.31 0.39
N ASN A 32 0.44 12.56 1.00
CA ASN A 32 0.30 13.47 2.13
C ASN A 32 0.82 12.81 3.44
N ALA A 33 0.77 13.53 4.55
CA ALA A 33 1.24 13.03 5.85
C ALA A 33 0.52 11.76 6.34
N ASP A 34 -0.68 11.50 5.82
CA ASP A 34 -1.50 10.33 6.13
C ASP A 34 -1.26 9.16 5.15
N GLY A 35 -0.35 9.32 4.19
CA GLY A 35 -0.02 8.29 3.19
C GLY A 35 -0.96 8.25 1.98
N HIS A 36 -1.89 9.20 1.85
CA HIS A 36 -2.82 9.27 0.72
C HIS A 36 -2.27 10.09 -0.44
N ILE A 37 -2.69 9.77 -1.66
CA ILE A 37 -2.36 10.57 -2.85
C ILE A 37 -2.85 12.01 -2.68
N ALA A 38 -1.94 12.97 -2.83
CA ALA A 38 -2.23 14.40 -2.64
C ALA A 38 -2.91 15.04 -3.86
N HIS A 39 -2.58 14.57 -5.07
CA HIS A 39 -3.07 15.11 -6.33
C HIS A 39 -3.32 13.99 -7.34
N THR A 40 -4.30 14.17 -8.23
CA THR A 40 -4.61 13.20 -9.28
C THR A 40 -3.40 12.92 -10.16
N MET A 41 -3.08 11.64 -10.37
CA MET A 41 -1.94 11.21 -11.18
C MET A 41 -2.18 9.82 -11.79
N MET A 42 -1.37 9.46 -12.78
CA MET A 42 -1.34 8.10 -13.33
C MET A 42 -0.32 7.25 -12.57
N LEU A 43 -0.74 6.07 -12.12
CA LEU A 43 0.13 5.08 -11.50
C LEU A 43 -0.04 3.73 -12.16
N SER A 44 0.98 2.89 -12.10
CA SER A 44 0.79 1.48 -12.41
C SER A 44 -0.21 0.88 -11.44
N ALA A 45 -1.10 0.02 -11.94
CA ALA A 45 -2.07 -0.67 -11.10
C ALA A 45 -1.38 -1.52 -10.01
N THR A 46 -0.13 -1.94 -10.22
CA THR A 46 0.65 -2.71 -9.24
C THR A 46 1.36 -1.86 -8.19
N ASP A 47 1.44 -0.54 -8.39
CA ASP A 47 2.14 0.39 -7.50
C ASP A 47 1.16 1.14 -6.55
N MET A 48 -0.14 0.95 -6.76
CA MET A 48 -1.16 1.43 -5.83
C MET A 48 -1.03 0.72 -4.49
N VAL A 49 -1.43 1.38 -3.41
CA VAL A 49 -1.42 0.83 -2.04
C VAL A 49 -2.81 0.82 -1.45
N VAL A 50 -2.98 0.14 -0.31
CA VAL A 50 -4.24 0.16 0.46
C VAL A 50 -4.72 1.60 0.68
N ASP A 51 -6.01 1.82 0.50
CA ASP A 51 -6.70 3.12 0.56
C ASP A 51 -6.48 4.07 -0.62
N ASP A 52 -5.77 3.66 -1.68
CA ASP A 52 -5.77 4.42 -2.93
C ASP A 52 -7.14 4.32 -3.63
N CYS A 53 -7.67 5.49 -4.00
CA CYS A 53 -8.92 5.66 -4.73
C CYS A 53 -8.64 5.97 -6.20
N PHE A 54 -9.23 5.23 -7.12
CA PHE A 54 -8.82 5.26 -8.52
C PHE A 54 -9.91 4.88 -9.53
N THR A 55 -9.61 5.16 -10.80
CA THR A 55 -10.42 4.78 -11.95
C THR A 55 -9.50 4.30 -13.09
N PHE A 56 -9.87 3.21 -13.75
CA PHE A 56 -9.25 2.84 -15.03
C PHE A 56 -9.81 3.76 -16.13
N THR A 57 -8.98 4.64 -16.66
CA THR A 57 -9.38 5.59 -17.73
C THR A 57 -9.59 4.89 -19.08
N ASN A 58 -8.94 3.75 -19.28
CA ASN A 58 -9.16 2.87 -20.40
C ASN A 58 -9.54 1.47 -19.89
N PRO A 59 -10.78 0.99 -20.10
CA PRO A 59 -11.19 -0.33 -19.62
C PRO A 59 -10.46 -1.48 -20.34
N SER A 60 -9.84 -1.22 -21.49
CA SER A 60 -9.02 -2.19 -22.22
C SER A 60 -7.56 -2.22 -21.78
N ASP A 61 -7.11 -1.22 -20.99
CA ASP A 61 -5.77 -1.16 -20.44
C ASP A 61 -5.84 -0.93 -18.92
N VAL A 62 -5.75 -2.03 -18.18
CA VAL A 62 -5.77 -2.04 -16.72
C VAL A 62 -4.36 -2.00 -16.11
N SER A 63 -3.32 -1.73 -16.92
CA SER A 63 -1.94 -1.62 -16.43
C SER A 63 -1.67 -0.30 -15.71
N GLN A 64 -2.44 0.74 -16.03
CA GLN A 64 -2.38 2.05 -15.39
C GLN A 64 -3.76 2.48 -14.88
N ALA A 65 -3.76 3.18 -13.76
CA ALA A 65 -4.94 3.75 -13.16
C ALA A 65 -4.73 5.24 -12.90
N GLN A 66 -5.80 6.02 -13.08
CA GLN A 66 -5.83 7.38 -12.55
C GLN A 66 -6.17 7.29 -11.07
N VAL A 67 -5.20 7.59 -10.22
CA VAL A 67 -5.36 7.62 -8.76
C VAL A 67 -5.60 9.05 -8.33
N THR A 68 -6.54 9.25 -7.42
CA THR A 68 -7.04 10.56 -7.01
C THR A 68 -7.30 10.58 -5.50
N PRO A 69 -7.31 11.76 -4.85
CA PRO A 69 -7.75 11.83 -3.46
C PRO A 69 -9.15 11.23 -3.28
N CYS A 70 -9.38 10.44 -2.22
CA CYS A 70 -10.65 9.71 -2.03
C CYS A 70 -11.89 10.60 -1.82
N ASN A 71 -11.72 11.90 -1.60
CA ASN A 71 -12.82 12.86 -1.59
C ASN A 71 -13.19 13.38 -3.00
N GLN A 72 -12.45 12.98 -4.04
CA GLN A 72 -12.73 13.24 -5.45
C GLN A 72 -13.45 12.05 -6.08
N PRO A 73 -14.15 12.26 -7.22
CA PRO A 73 -14.79 11.17 -7.96
C PRO A 73 -13.84 10.04 -8.34
N HIS A 74 -14.22 8.81 -8.02
CA HIS A 74 -13.49 7.60 -8.39
C HIS A 74 -14.42 6.38 -8.45
N ALA A 75 -13.99 5.30 -9.12
CA ALA A 75 -14.80 4.11 -9.29
C ALA A 75 -14.42 2.97 -8.33
N LEU A 76 -13.15 2.91 -7.94
CA LEU A 76 -12.55 1.77 -7.26
C LEU A 76 -11.66 2.24 -6.12
N ARG A 77 -11.51 1.39 -5.11
CA ARG A 77 -10.57 1.58 -4.00
C ARG A 77 -9.81 0.29 -3.74
N VAL A 78 -8.52 0.41 -3.45
CA VAL A 78 -7.72 -0.70 -2.93
C VAL A 78 -8.06 -0.90 -1.46
N ILE A 79 -8.55 -2.09 -1.10
CA ILE A 79 -9.05 -2.39 0.25
C ILE A 79 -8.16 -3.37 1.02
N GLY A 80 -7.19 -3.98 0.34
CA GLY A 80 -6.28 -4.97 0.93
C GLY A 80 -5.21 -5.35 -0.07
N GLN A 81 -4.07 -5.84 0.42
CA GLN A 81 -2.93 -6.26 -0.41
C GLN A 81 -2.16 -7.39 0.27
N GLY A 82 -1.43 -8.15 -0.53
CA GLY A 82 -0.56 -9.18 0.01
C GLY A 82 0.21 -9.94 -1.04
N ARG A 83 0.73 -11.09 -0.62
CA ARG A 83 1.48 -12.02 -1.46
C ARG A 83 1.00 -13.44 -1.25
N LEU A 84 0.99 -14.23 -2.32
CA LEU A 84 0.72 -15.66 -2.32
C LEU A 84 1.92 -16.39 -2.91
N SER A 85 2.39 -17.42 -2.22
CA SER A 85 3.35 -18.38 -2.79
C SER A 85 2.65 -19.30 -3.79
N GLU A 86 3.42 -19.90 -4.69
CA GLU A 86 2.91 -20.94 -5.59
C GLU A 86 2.31 -22.12 -4.82
N GLU A 87 2.95 -22.53 -3.72
CA GLU A 87 2.44 -23.58 -2.82
C GLU A 87 1.05 -23.23 -2.28
N ARG A 88 0.86 -21.99 -1.83
CA ARG A 88 -0.43 -21.54 -1.30
C ARG A 88 -1.51 -21.56 -2.38
N VAL A 89 -1.17 -21.09 -3.58
CA VAL A 89 -2.09 -21.12 -4.73
C VAL A 89 -2.50 -22.56 -5.07
N ALA A 90 -1.56 -23.51 -5.02
CA ALA A 90 -1.85 -24.92 -5.25
C ALA A 90 -2.74 -25.53 -4.16
N LEU A 91 -2.45 -25.26 -2.88
CA LEU A 91 -3.23 -25.75 -1.73
C LEU A 91 -4.68 -25.27 -1.74
N ASP A 92 -4.92 -24.01 -2.12
CA ASP A 92 -6.26 -23.44 -2.20
C ASP A 92 -7.00 -23.84 -3.49
N GLY A 93 -6.41 -24.70 -4.34
CA GLY A 93 -7.05 -25.22 -5.55
C GLY A 93 -7.08 -24.25 -6.73
N GLY A 94 -6.18 -23.27 -6.75
CA GLY A 94 -6.01 -22.31 -7.85
C GLY A 94 -6.05 -20.84 -7.41
N LEU A 95 -5.57 -19.97 -8.29
CA LEU A 95 -5.32 -18.56 -7.98
C LEU A 95 -6.58 -17.79 -7.56
N GLN A 96 -7.69 -18.00 -8.26
CA GLN A 96 -8.94 -17.29 -7.96
C GLN A 96 -9.48 -17.63 -6.56
N THR A 97 -9.40 -18.90 -6.17
CA THR A 97 -9.83 -19.35 -4.84
C THR A 97 -8.91 -18.80 -3.75
N ALA A 98 -7.59 -18.83 -3.98
CA ALA A 98 -6.61 -18.27 -3.07
C ALA A 98 -6.81 -16.76 -2.85
N LEU A 99 -7.02 -16.00 -3.93
CA LEU A 99 -7.29 -14.56 -3.86
C LEU A 99 -8.60 -14.25 -3.14
N ALA A 100 -9.68 -14.99 -3.44
CA ALA A 100 -10.97 -14.81 -2.77
C ALA A 100 -10.87 -15.10 -1.27
N ALA A 101 -10.12 -16.14 -0.88
CA ALA A 101 -9.87 -16.46 0.52
C ALA A 101 -9.04 -15.37 1.21
N ALA A 102 -7.97 -14.90 0.56
CA ALA A 102 -7.08 -13.87 1.10
C ALA A 102 -7.78 -12.51 1.28
N CYS A 103 -8.59 -12.09 0.30
CA CYS A 103 -9.31 -10.82 0.33
C CYS A 103 -10.60 -10.83 1.16
N LYS A 104 -10.99 -11.99 1.72
CA LYS A 104 -12.30 -12.18 2.38
C LYS A 104 -12.52 -11.20 3.54
N ASN A 105 -11.51 -11.06 4.40
CA ASN A 105 -11.62 -10.25 5.62
C ASN A 105 -11.66 -8.76 5.28
N ASP A 106 -10.76 -8.31 4.39
CA ASP A 106 -10.72 -6.91 3.93
C ASP A 106 -12.03 -6.52 3.25
N PHE A 107 -12.58 -7.38 2.40
CA PHE A 107 -13.86 -7.14 1.76
C PHE A 107 -15.03 -7.11 2.74
N ALA A 108 -15.03 -7.98 3.75
CA ALA A 108 -16.05 -7.97 4.80
C ALA A 108 -15.99 -6.68 5.63
N ALA A 109 -14.79 -6.25 6.02
CA ALA A 109 -14.57 -5.00 6.75
C ALA A 109 -15.01 -3.78 5.93
N PHE A 110 -14.59 -3.72 4.65
CA PHE A 110 -14.96 -2.62 3.76
C PHE A 110 -16.47 -2.51 3.54
N ARG A 111 -17.16 -3.65 3.37
CA ARG A 111 -18.62 -3.68 3.23
C ARG A 111 -19.37 -3.26 4.49
N ALA A 112 -18.78 -3.44 5.68
CA ALA A 112 -19.40 -3.02 6.93
C ALA A 112 -19.50 -1.49 7.02
N SER A 113 -18.51 -0.75 6.48
CA SER A 113 -18.50 0.71 6.43
C SER A 113 -19.14 1.30 5.16
N HIS A 114 -19.34 0.50 4.12
CA HIS A 114 -19.86 0.95 2.82
C HIS A 114 -21.05 0.10 2.36
N PRO A 115 -22.27 0.37 2.88
CA PRO A 115 -23.45 -0.41 2.54
C PRO A 115 -23.80 -0.30 1.05
N GLY A 116 -24.14 -1.44 0.43
CA GLY A 116 -24.51 -1.52 -0.98
C GLY A 116 -23.39 -1.97 -1.93
N ILE A 117 -22.15 -2.08 -1.43
CA ILE A 117 -21.03 -2.65 -2.19
C ILE A 117 -21.16 -4.18 -2.26
N ARG A 118 -20.91 -4.73 -3.45
CA ARG A 118 -21.10 -6.16 -3.78
C ARG A 118 -19.98 -6.78 -4.60
N LYS A 119 -19.08 -5.98 -5.18
CA LYS A 119 -18.07 -6.47 -6.13
C LYS A 119 -16.68 -6.44 -5.49
N LEU A 120 -16.01 -7.59 -5.55
CA LEU A 120 -14.60 -7.77 -5.26
C LEU A 120 -13.88 -8.05 -6.58
N GLN A 121 -12.76 -7.39 -6.79
CA GLN A 121 -11.89 -7.53 -7.95
C GLN A 121 -10.45 -7.69 -7.48
N PHE A 122 -9.58 -8.20 -8.35
CA PHE A 122 -8.19 -8.46 -8.02
C PHE A 122 -7.27 -7.82 -9.05
N ILE A 123 -6.24 -7.12 -8.58
CA ILE A 123 -5.07 -6.77 -9.38
C ILE A 123 -3.98 -7.74 -8.99
N VAL A 124 -3.33 -8.36 -9.97
CA VAL A 124 -2.37 -9.45 -9.73
C VAL A 124 -1.10 -9.20 -10.51
N SER A 125 0.05 -9.47 -9.89
CA SER A 125 1.36 -9.42 -10.53
C SER A 125 2.24 -10.54 -10.03
N THR A 126 2.89 -11.26 -10.93
CA THR A 126 3.85 -12.30 -10.57
C THR A 126 5.27 -11.74 -10.62
N ARG A 127 6.05 -11.98 -9.56
CA ARG A 127 7.42 -11.48 -9.42
C ARG A 127 8.33 -12.58 -8.87
N GLN A 128 9.60 -12.55 -9.22
CA GLN A 128 10.63 -13.31 -8.53
C GLN A 128 11.12 -12.50 -7.32
N GLN A 129 10.98 -13.04 -6.12
CA GLN A 129 11.44 -12.41 -4.87
C GLN A 129 12.19 -13.44 -4.03
N GLY A 130 13.46 -13.19 -3.74
CA GLY A 130 14.28 -14.10 -2.92
C GLY A 130 14.48 -15.50 -3.52
N GLY A 131 14.40 -15.63 -4.85
CA GLY A 131 14.51 -16.92 -5.55
C GLY A 131 13.20 -17.71 -5.62
N GLU A 132 12.10 -17.15 -5.13
CA GLU A 132 10.75 -17.72 -5.22
C GLU A 132 9.87 -16.89 -6.15
N THR A 133 9.09 -17.56 -7.00
CA THR A 133 8.01 -16.91 -7.73
C THR A 133 6.86 -16.64 -6.76
N VAL A 134 6.53 -15.37 -6.56
CA VAL A 134 5.40 -14.94 -5.73
C VAL A 134 4.36 -14.21 -6.57
N THR A 135 3.11 -14.35 -6.17
CA THR A 135 1.99 -13.59 -6.72
C THR A 135 1.63 -12.48 -5.75
N LEU A 136 1.95 -11.24 -6.12
CA LEU A 136 1.48 -10.05 -5.45
C LEU A 136 0.04 -9.77 -5.86
N TYR A 137 -0.80 -9.40 -4.90
CA TYR A 137 -2.19 -9.08 -5.16
C TYR A 137 -2.65 -7.81 -4.45
N SER A 138 -3.64 -7.16 -5.07
CA SER A 138 -4.47 -6.13 -4.43
C SER A 138 -5.94 -6.53 -4.53
N CYS A 139 -6.63 -6.46 -3.39
CA CYS A 139 -8.08 -6.56 -3.28
C CYS A 139 -8.68 -5.20 -3.60
N VAL A 140 -9.58 -5.16 -4.58
CA VAL A 140 -10.19 -3.92 -5.05
C VAL A 140 -11.70 -4.03 -4.95
N SER A 141 -12.35 -2.95 -4.54
CA SER A 141 -13.80 -2.89 -4.53
C SER A 141 -14.34 -1.59 -5.11
N THR A 142 -15.57 -1.63 -5.60
CA THR A 142 -16.25 -0.44 -6.13
C THR A 142 -16.55 0.52 -5.01
N ASP A 143 -15.98 1.72 -5.05
CA ASP A 143 -16.26 2.79 -4.10
C ASP A 143 -17.17 3.83 -4.78
N ARG A 144 -18.12 4.40 -4.05
CA ARG A 144 -19.19 5.26 -4.59
C ARG A 144 -19.06 6.71 -4.18
N VAL A 145 -17.84 7.24 -4.20
CA VAL A 145 -17.64 8.69 -4.10
C VAL A 145 -17.70 9.26 -5.52
N GLY A 146 -18.79 9.96 -5.83
CA GLY A 146 -18.89 10.79 -7.03
C GLY A 146 -18.97 10.07 -8.39
N ALA A 147 -19.19 8.75 -8.42
CA ALA A 147 -19.58 8.06 -9.65
C ALA A 147 -20.99 8.51 -10.05
N ALA A 148 -21.07 9.55 -10.88
CA ALA A 148 -22.28 9.94 -11.61
C ALA A 148 -22.64 8.87 -12.65
#